data_AF-A0A6A6GIQ5-F1
#
_entry.id   AF-A0A6A6GIQ5-F1
#
_cell.length_a   1.000
_cell.length_b   1.000
_cell.length_c   1.000
_cell.angle_alpha   90.00
_cell.angle_beta   90.00
_cell.angle_gamma   90.00
#
_symmetry.space_group_name_H-M   'P 1'
#
loop_
_entity.id
_entity.type
_entity.pdbx_description
1 polymer ?
#
loop_
_entity_poly.entity_id
_entity_poly.type
_entity_poly.pdbx_seq_one_letter_code
_entity_poly.pdbx_strand_id
1 'polypeptide(L)'
;ENRDEKEGWMRGAIEMAELALRSDETPVGCVFVHGGKIIARGMNGTNATLNGTRHAEFVALSQIIAQYPLSILQETDLYVTVEPCIMCASALRQFRIRAVYFGCLNERFGGCGGVMRLNSDPSIDPPYQVYGGIFREEAIMLLRRFYVQENEKAPEPKPKKNRELKTEILPVEIAHSGNPPPLPAPSATKSTESLPTVGSQA
;
A
#
# COMPACT_ATOMS: atom_id res chain seq x y z
N GLU A 1 -17.61 -6.43 0.83
CA GLU A 1 -17.33 -5.72 -0.43
C GLU A 1 -17.30 -6.71 -1.58
N ASN A 2 -18.17 -6.50 -2.58
CA ASN A 2 -18.24 -7.32 -3.79
C ASN A 2 -17.00 -7.04 -4.68
N ARG A 3 -16.68 -7.96 -5.60
CA ARG A 3 -15.51 -7.84 -6.50
C ARG A 3 -15.52 -6.53 -7.28
N ASP A 4 -16.67 -6.13 -7.80
CA ASP A 4 -16.83 -4.93 -8.64
C ASP A 4 -16.46 -3.64 -7.90
N GLU A 5 -16.74 -3.56 -6.59
CA GLU A 5 -16.39 -2.39 -5.76
C GLU A 5 -14.86 -2.28 -5.62
N LYS A 6 -14.20 -3.42 -5.35
CA LYS A 6 -12.73 -3.47 -5.22
C LYS A 6 -12.03 -3.07 -6.51
N GLU A 7 -12.56 -3.52 -7.66
CA GLU A 7 -12.08 -3.10 -8.97
C GLU A 7 -12.32 -1.60 -9.20
N GLY A 8 -13.47 -1.06 -8.80
CA GLY A 8 -13.74 0.38 -8.82
C GLY A 8 -12.73 1.21 -8.01
N TRP A 9 -12.33 0.75 -6.83
CA TRP A 9 -11.32 1.41 -6.01
C TRP A 9 -9.91 1.30 -6.59
N MET A 10 -9.54 0.13 -7.13
CA MET A 10 -8.27 -0.03 -7.81
C MET A 10 -8.18 0.83 -9.08
N ARG A 11 -9.29 1.04 -9.80
CA ARG A 11 -9.35 2.02 -10.89
C ARG A 11 -9.01 3.43 -10.43
N GLY A 12 -9.51 3.86 -9.27
CA GLY A 12 -9.11 5.13 -8.67
C GLY A 12 -7.60 5.21 -8.36
N ALA A 13 -6.98 4.10 -7.97
CA ALA A 13 -5.52 4.03 -7.78
C ALA A 13 -4.76 4.10 -9.11
N ILE A 14 -5.27 3.47 -10.17
CA ILE A 14 -4.72 3.53 -11.53
C ILE A 14 -4.76 4.95 -12.08
N GLU A 15 -5.87 5.68 -11.92
CA GLU A 15 -5.98 7.08 -12.33
C GLU A 15 -4.87 7.95 -11.70
N MET A 16 -4.55 7.70 -10.42
CA MET A 16 -3.44 8.38 -9.73
C MET A 16 -2.07 7.95 -10.27
N ALA A 17 -1.90 6.68 -10.63
CA ALA A 17 -0.66 6.18 -11.22
C ALA A 17 -0.41 6.74 -12.63
N GLU A 18 -1.48 6.91 -13.43
CA GLU A 18 -1.40 7.61 -14.71
C GLU A 18 -1.05 9.08 -14.53
N LEU A 19 -1.57 9.74 -13.49
CA LEU A 19 -1.21 11.11 -13.18
C LEU A 19 0.29 11.22 -12.84
N ALA A 20 0.83 10.30 -12.03
CA ALA A 20 2.27 10.22 -11.78
C ALA A 20 3.06 10.05 -13.08
N LEU A 21 2.62 9.15 -13.97
CA LEU A 21 3.28 8.95 -15.27
C LEU A 21 3.33 10.25 -16.10
N ARG A 22 2.22 10.98 -16.16
CA ARG A 22 2.14 12.27 -16.87
C ARG A 22 2.98 13.36 -16.22
N SER A 23 3.27 13.22 -14.93
CA SER A 23 4.08 14.15 -14.13
C SER A 23 5.56 13.75 -14.03
N ASP A 24 6.03 12.79 -14.83
CA ASP A 24 7.43 12.31 -14.80
C ASP A 24 7.84 11.74 -13.42
N GLU A 25 6.89 11.10 -12.75
CA GLU A 25 7.08 10.35 -11.51
C GLU A 25 6.94 8.86 -11.79
N THR A 26 7.54 8.03 -10.92
CA THR A 26 7.34 6.57 -11.01
C THR A 26 5.83 6.29 -10.88
N PRO A 27 5.20 5.55 -11.82
CA PRO A 27 3.74 5.51 -11.95
C PRO A 27 3.11 4.55 -10.95
N VAL A 28 3.13 4.96 -9.69
CA VAL A 28 2.48 4.30 -8.56
C VAL A 28 1.43 5.25 -8.02
N GLY A 29 0.22 4.72 -7.86
CA GLY A 29 -0.93 5.44 -7.35
C GLY A 29 -1.66 4.60 -6.32
N CYS A 30 -2.35 5.27 -5.40
CA CYS A 30 -3.13 4.62 -4.37
C CYS A 30 -4.36 5.43 -3.94
N VAL A 31 -5.31 4.73 -3.34
CA VAL A 31 -6.47 5.32 -2.66
C VAL A 31 -6.70 4.62 -1.32
N PHE A 32 -7.11 5.38 -0.31
CA PHE A 32 -7.55 4.86 0.98
C PHE A 32 -9.07 4.92 1.06
N VAL A 33 -9.70 3.81 1.41
CA VAL A 33 -11.16 3.63 1.41
C VAL A 33 -11.65 3.31 2.82
N HIS A 34 -12.56 4.11 3.33
CA HIS A 34 -13.21 3.91 4.63
C HIS A 34 -14.72 4.09 4.48
N GLY A 35 -15.51 3.16 5.01
CA GLY A 35 -16.98 3.20 4.90
C GLY A 35 -17.50 3.28 3.46
N GLY A 36 -16.83 2.61 2.51
CA GLY A 36 -17.20 2.62 1.09
C GLY A 36 -16.91 3.93 0.35
N LYS A 37 -16.07 4.81 0.93
CA LYS A 37 -15.70 6.10 0.33
C LYS A 37 -14.19 6.27 0.32
N ILE A 38 -13.66 6.85 -0.75
CA ILE A 38 -12.25 7.24 -0.82
C ILE A 38 -12.05 8.47 0.08
N ILE A 39 -11.23 8.31 1.12
CA ILE A 39 -10.88 9.39 2.08
C ILE A 39 -9.56 10.09 1.74
N ALA A 40 -8.67 9.44 0.99
CA ALA A 40 -7.41 10.02 0.52
C ALA A 40 -6.93 9.36 -0.77
N ARG A 41 -6.13 10.11 -1.55
CA ARG A 41 -5.53 9.65 -2.81
C ARG A 41 -4.06 10.03 -2.84
N GLY A 42 -3.22 9.17 -3.39
CA GLY A 42 -1.78 9.41 -3.45
C GLY A 42 -1.19 8.95 -4.76
N MET A 43 -0.15 9.64 -5.18
CA MET A 43 0.75 9.19 -6.25
C MET A 43 2.18 9.49 -5.84
N ASN A 44 3.16 8.80 -6.42
CA ASN A 44 4.56 9.12 -6.14
C ASN A 44 4.87 10.58 -6.47
N GLY A 45 5.64 11.22 -5.59
CA GLY A 45 6.09 12.60 -5.72
C GLY A 45 7.56 12.75 -5.35
N THR A 46 8.35 11.68 -5.51
CA THR A 46 9.74 11.63 -5.07
C THR A 46 10.63 12.58 -5.85
N ASN A 47 10.43 12.70 -7.16
CA ASN A 47 11.23 13.56 -8.03
C ASN A 47 10.89 15.03 -7.79
N ALA A 48 9.60 15.37 -7.80
CA ALA A 48 9.10 16.74 -7.66
C ALA A 48 9.46 17.35 -6.29
N THR A 49 9.52 16.53 -5.25
CA THR A 49 9.82 17.00 -3.89
C THR A 49 11.27 16.78 -3.45
N LEU A 50 12.08 16.11 -4.27
CA LEU A 50 13.44 15.68 -3.92
C LEU A 50 13.49 14.91 -2.60
N ASN A 51 12.46 14.13 -2.31
CA ASN A 51 12.30 13.41 -1.06
C ASN A 51 11.92 11.95 -1.32
N GLY A 52 12.83 11.04 -0.97
CA GLY A 52 12.67 9.60 -1.17
C GLY A 52 11.53 8.97 -0.38
N THR A 53 10.96 9.63 0.63
CA THR A 53 9.82 9.09 1.40
C THR A 53 8.47 9.38 0.75
N ARG A 54 8.41 10.24 -0.28
CA ARG A 54 7.16 10.71 -0.91
C ARG A 54 6.60 9.71 -1.92
N HIS A 55 6.44 8.46 -1.47
CA HIS A 55 5.71 7.40 -2.17
C HIS A 55 4.20 7.66 -2.09
N ALA A 56 3.44 7.06 -3.01
CA ALA A 56 1.99 7.21 -3.11
C ALA A 56 1.29 7.00 -1.75
N GLU A 57 1.66 5.94 -1.03
CA GLU A 57 1.08 5.59 0.27
C GLU A 57 1.36 6.68 1.32
N PHE A 58 2.57 7.22 1.38
CA PHE A 58 2.92 8.30 2.31
C PHE A 58 2.27 9.63 1.95
N VAL A 59 2.13 9.92 0.65
CA VAL A 59 1.43 11.12 0.17
C VAL A 59 -0.03 11.07 0.59
N ALA A 60 -0.70 9.92 0.45
CA ALA A 60 -2.08 9.74 0.89
C ALA A 60 -2.21 9.70 2.42
N LEU A 61 -1.32 9.00 3.13
CA LEU A 61 -1.30 8.98 4.61
C LEU A 61 -1.17 10.39 5.18
N SER A 62 -0.34 11.25 4.58
CA SER A 62 -0.21 12.64 5.01
C SER A 62 -1.52 13.42 4.95
N GLN A 63 -2.37 13.15 3.95
CA GLN A 63 -3.71 13.75 3.85
C GLN A 63 -4.64 13.23 4.96
N ILE A 64 -4.56 11.94 5.27
CA ILE A 64 -5.37 11.33 6.34
C ILE A 64 -4.98 11.92 7.69
N ILE A 65 -3.69 11.98 8.00
CA ILE A 65 -3.16 12.52 9.26
C ILE A 65 -3.58 13.99 9.46
N ALA A 66 -3.69 14.76 8.39
CA ALA A 66 -4.09 16.15 8.44
C ALA A 66 -5.61 16.36 8.69
N GLN A 67 -6.44 15.36 8.36
CA GLN A 67 -7.91 15.54 8.31
C GLN A 67 -8.68 14.62 9.26
N TYR A 68 -8.09 13.51 9.70
CA TYR A 68 -8.76 12.45 10.44
C TYR A 68 -7.92 11.98 11.63
N PRO A 69 -8.55 11.45 12.70
CA PRO A 69 -7.82 10.78 13.76
C PRO A 69 -7.14 9.52 13.21
N LEU A 70 -5.91 9.24 13.68
CA LEU A 70 -5.12 8.09 13.23
C LEU A 70 -5.83 6.74 13.36
N SER A 71 -6.75 6.61 14.34
CA SER A 71 -7.53 5.40 14.56
C SER A 71 -8.38 4.99 13.34
N ILE A 72 -8.73 5.93 12.45
CA ILE A 72 -9.50 5.63 11.24
C ILE A 72 -8.79 4.59 10.35
N LEU A 73 -7.45 4.55 10.36
CA LEU A 73 -6.67 3.65 9.53
C LEU A 73 -6.92 2.18 9.86
N GLN A 74 -7.29 1.88 11.11
CA GLN A 74 -7.67 0.52 11.57
C GLN A 74 -8.93 -0.02 10.90
N GLU A 75 -9.72 0.87 10.30
CA GLU A 75 -10.96 0.56 9.59
C GLU A 75 -10.88 0.96 8.11
N THR A 76 -9.68 1.23 7.60
CA THR A 76 -9.45 1.72 6.24
C THR A 76 -8.70 0.69 5.41
N ASP A 77 -9.14 0.50 4.18
CA ASP A 77 -8.42 -0.30 3.19
C ASP A 77 -7.58 0.57 2.27
N LEU A 78 -6.37 0.08 1.94
CA LEU A 78 -5.53 0.66 0.91
C LEU A 78 -5.69 -0.10 -0.39
N TYR A 79 -5.90 0.61 -1.49
CA TYR A 79 -5.77 0.09 -2.85
C TYR A 79 -4.58 0.77 -3.52
N VAL A 80 -3.59 0.03 -3.99
CA VAL A 80 -2.35 0.57 -4.55
C VAL A 80 -1.93 -0.20 -5.81
N THR A 81 -1.44 0.49 -6.84
CA THR A 81 -1.14 -0.19 -8.13
C THR A 81 0.02 -1.18 -8.04
N VAL A 82 0.98 -0.94 -7.16
CA VAL A 82 2.17 -1.77 -6.96
C VAL A 82 2.25 -2.20 -5.50
N GLU A 83 2.68 -3.43 -5.24
CA GLU A 83 2.93 -3.92 -3.88
C GLU A 83 3.77 -2.91 -3.07
N PRO A 84 3.31 -2.54 -1.86
CA PRO A 84 4.03 -1.61 -1.00
C PRO A 84 5.48 -2.05 -0.78
N CYS A 85 6.41 -1.10 -0.85
CA CYS A 85 7.80 -1.40 -0.52
C CYS A 85 7.97 -1.64 0.99
N ILE A 86 9.14 -2.12 1.41
CA ILE A 86 9.51 -2.33 2.83
C ILE A 86 9.15 -1.11 3.71
N MET A 87 9.45 0.11 3.26
CA MET A 87 9.15 1.34 3.99
C MET A 87 7.64 1.55 4.17
N CYS A 88 6.87 1.49 3.08
CA CYS A 88 5.43 1.67 3.12
C CYS A 88 4.74 0.56 3.91
N ALA A 89 5.15 -0.70 3.70
CA ALA A 89 4.61 -1.86 4.39
C ALA A 89 4.81 -1.78 5.92
N SER A 90 5.98 -1.32 6.37
CA SER A 90 6.27 -1.10 7.80
C SER A 90 5.44 0.06 8.38
N ALA A 91 5.27 1.16 7.65
CA ALA A 91 4.43 2.27 8.11
C ALA A 91 2.96 1.84 8.28
N LEU A 92 2.42 1.10 7.31
CA LEU A 92 1.05 0.56 7.36
C LEU A 92 0.83 -0.37 8.56
N ARG A 93 1.87 -1.14 8.93
CA ARG A 93 1.94 -1.97 10.15
C ARG A 93 1.81 -1.14 11.41
N GLN A 94 2.61 -0.09 11.54
CA GLN A 94 2.61 0.82 12.69
C GLN A 94 1.25 1.54 12.85
N PHE A 95 0.61 1.91 11.73
CA PHE A 95 -0.72 2.50 11.73
C PHE A 95 -1.87 1.49 11.86
N ARG A 96 -1.55 0.18 11.89
CA ARG A 96 -2.50 -0.92 12.03
C ARG A 96 -3.60 -0.89 10.97
N ILE A 97 -3.23 -0.70 9.70
CA ILE A 97 -4.23 -0.65 8.61
C ILE A 97 -5.09 -1.92 8.55
N ARG A 98 -6.36 -1.80 8.14
CA ARG A 98 -7.29 -2.94 8.02
C ARG A 98 -6.79 -3.97 7.00
N ALA A 99 -6.61 -3.55 5.76
CA ALA A 99 -6.13 -4.41 4.68
C ALA A 99 -5.48 -3.59 3.54
N VAL A 100 -4.67 -4.29 2.74
CA VAL A 100 -4.04 -3.75 1.54
C VAL A 100 -4.39 -4.61 0.34
N TYR A 101 -4.83 -3.96 -0.73
CA TYR A 101 -5.08 -4.54 -2.04
C TYR A 101 -4.08 -3.95 -3.03
N PHE A 102 -3.37 -4.78 -3.78
CA PHE A 102 -2.40 -4.29 -4.76
C PHE A 102 -2.54 -4.93 -6.15
N GLY A 103 -2.09 -4.20 -7.17
CA GLY A 103 -2.11 -4.68 -8.54
C GLY A 103 -1.02 -5.69 -8.85
N CYS A 104 0.21 -5.23 -9.04
CA CYS A 104 1.35 -6.09 -9.33
C CYS A 104 2.35 -6.19 -8.17
N LEU A 105 3.10 -7.28 -8.13
CA LEU A 105 4.18 -7.49 -7.15
C LEU A 105 5.32 -6.49 -7.37
N ASN A 106 6.05 -6.23 -6.28
CA ASN A 106 7.26 -5.43 -6.28
C ASN A 106 8.47 -6.33 -6.05
N GLU A 107 9.00 -6.88 -7.15
CA GLU A 107 10.07 -7.89 -7.13
C GLU A 107 11.40 -7.39 -6.56
N ARG A 108 11.59 -6.07 -6.48
CA ARG A 108 12.86 -5.47 -6.01
C ARG A 108 12.80 -4.98 -4.58
N PHE A 109 11.65 -4.50 -4.14
CA PHE A 109 11.53 -3.79 -2.85
C PHE A 109 10.27 -4.17 -2.05
N GLY A 110 9.49 -5.16 -2.50
CA GLY A 110 8.20 -5.53 -1.93
C GLY A 110 8.26 -5.97 -0.48
N GLY A 111 7.46 -5.33 0.37
CA GLY A 111 7.37 -5.61 1.81
C GLY A 111 6.19 -6.51 2.21
N CYS A 112 5.36 -6.94 1.26
CA CYS A 112 4.13 -7.71 1.50
C CYS A 112 4.19 -9.13 0.92
N GLY A 113 5.38 -9.64 0.61
CA GLY A 113 5.60 -10.97 0.04
C GLY A 113 6.55 -11.02 -1.15
N GLY A 114 6.79 -9.90 -1.83
CA GLY A 114 7.70 -9.83 -2.98
C GLY A 114 9.16 -10.08 -2.61
N VAL A 115 9.67 -9.35 -1.61
CA VAL A 115 11.04 -9.52 -1.07
C VAL A 115 11.00 -9.94 0.40
N MET A 116 10.19 -9.24 1.20
CA MET A 116 9.97 -9.52 2.61
C MET A 116 8.49 -9.62 2.90
N ARG A 117 8.11 -10.33 3.97
CA ARG A 117 6.73 -10.44 4.47
C ARG A 117 6.53 -9.62 5.75
N LEU A 118 6.82 -8.32 5.69
CA LEU A 118 6.66 -7.44 6.85
C LEU A 118 5.21 -7.29 7.27
N ASN A 119 4.26 -7.46 6.36
CA ASN A 119 2.84 -7.46 6.70
C ASN A 119 2.47 -8.59 7.69
N SER A 120 3.16 -9.75 7.67
CA SER A 120 2.83 -10.94 8.49
C SER A 120 3.93 -11.45 9.41
N ASP A 121 5.11 -10.82 9.46
CA ASP A 121 6.20 -11.15 10.37
C ASP A 121 5.78 -11.05 11.86
N PRO A 122 5.83 -12.13 12.66
CA PRO A 122 5.37 -12.10 14.06
C PRO A 122 6.29 -11.32 15.02
N SER A 123 7.50 -10.92 14.59
CA SER A 123 8.49 -10.23 15.44
C SER A 123 8.31 -8.72 15.55
N ILE A 124 7.40 -8.14 14.77
CA ILE A 124 7.11 -6.70 14.71
C ILE A 124 5.63 -6.41 15.04
N ASP A 125 5.10 -5.22 14.72
CA ASP A 125 3.72 -4.76 15.05
C ASP A 125 2.59 -5.74 14.66
N PRO A 126 1.32 -5.59 15.08
CA PRO A 126 0.27 -6.52 14.65
C PRO A 126 0.14 -6.63 13.11
N PRO A 127 -0.12 -7.85 12.57
CA PRO A 127 -0.18 -8.06 11.13
C PRO A 127 -1.44 -7.45 10.49
N TYR A 128 -1.40 -7.26 9.17
CA TYR A 128 -2.56 -6.86 8.36
C TYR A 128 -2.71 -7.73 7.12
N GLN A 129 -3.94 -7.76 6.58
CA GLN A 129 -4.29 -8.59 5.43
C GLN A 129 -3.81 -7.96 4.13
N VAL A 130 -3.31 -8.81 3.21
CA VAL A 130 -2.81 -8.37 1.90
C VAL A 130 -3.44 -9.21 0.79
N TYR A 131 -3.84 -8.55 -0.30
CA TYR A 131 -4.47 -9.17 -1.44
C TYR A 131 -3.87 -8.60 -2.73
N GLY A 132 -3.20 -9.44 -3.52
CA GLY A 132 -2.58 -9.02 -4.78
C GLY A 132 -3.38 -9.45 -6.02
N GLY A 133 -3.12 -8.76 -7.14
CA GLY A 133 -3.53 -9.20 -8.47
C GLY A 133 -4.60 -8.36 -9.16
N ILE A 134 -5.17 -7.34 -8.50
CA ILE A 134 -6.27 -6.55 -9.06
C ILE A 134 -5.72 -5.61 -10.14
N PHE A 135 -6.12 -5.77 -11.40
CA PHE A 135 -5.53 -5.04 -12.54
C PHE A 135 -3.99 -5.18 -12.63
N ARG A 136 -3.46 -6.36 -12.30
CA ARG A 136 -2.02 -6.65 -12.34
C ARG A 136 -1.35 -6.26 -13.65
N GLU A 137 -1.96 -6.62 -14.77
CA GLU A 137 -1.38 -6.39 -16.10
C GLU A 137 -1.22 -4.90 -16.39
N GLU A 138 -2.26 -4.12 -16.07
CA GLU A 138 -2.28 -2.68 -16.26
C GLU A 138 -1.23 -1.98 -15.38
N ALA A 139 -1.12 -2.38 -14.12
CA ALA A 139 -0.08 -1.87 -13.21
C ALA A 139 1.34 -2.14 -13.73
N ILE A 140 1.61 -3.34 -14.26
CA ILE A 140 2.89 -3.69 -14.87
C ILE A 140 3.13 -2.82 -16.12
N MET A 141 2.11 -2.63 -16.95
CA MET A 141 2.23 -1.83 -18.17
C MET A 141 2.55 -0.36 -17.87
N LEU A 142 1.98 0.22 -16.81
CA LEU A 142 2.35 1.56 -16.35
C LEU A 142 3.84 1.65 -15.99
N LEU A 143 4.33 0.74 -15.15
CA LEU A 143 5.76 0.69 -14.78
C LEU A 143 6.67 0.54 -16.01
N ARG A 144 6.32 -0.37 -16.92
CA ARG A 144 7.11 -0.59 -18.14
C ARG A 144 7.12 0.65 -19.04
N ARG A 145 5.98 1.34 -19.21
CA ARG A 145 5.88 2.60 -19.95
C ARG A 145 6.81 3.68 -19.40
N PHE A 146 6.96 3.77 -18.08
CA PHE A 146 7.91 4.69 -17.44
C PHE A 146 9.37 4.31 -17.73
N TYR A 147 9.76 3.04 -17.57
CA TYR A 147 11.17 2.65 -17.72
C TYR A 147 11.70 2.62 -19.16
N VAL A 148 10.82 2.57 -20.17
CA VAL A 148 11.20 2.74 -21.58
C VAL A 148 11.43 4.20 -21.97
N GLN A 149 10.90 5.17 -21.22
CA GLN A 149 11.17 6.59 -21.45
C GLN A 149 12.67 6.90 -21.25
N GLU A 150 13.17 7.83 -22.05
CA GLU A 150 14.52 8.37 -21.86
C GLU A 150 14.54 9.27 -20.62
N ASN A 151 15.56 9.11 -19.79
CA ASN A 151 15.75 9.97 -18.63
C ASN A 151 16.70 11.11 -19.04
N GLU A 152 16.13 12.21 -19.52
CA GLU A 152 16.89 13.41 -19.91
C GLU A 152 17.59 14.06 -18.72
N LYS A 153 17.14 13.81 -17.49
CA LYS A 153 17.72 14.34 -16.25
C LYS A 153 18.94 13.54 -15.75
N ALA A 154 19.31 12.46 -16.43
CA ALA A 154 20.49 11.68 -16.06
C ALA A 154 21.79 12.48 -16.31
N PRO A 155 22.82 12.40 -15.45
CA PRO A 155 24.09 13.10 -15.65
C PRO A 155 24.75 12.77 -16.99
N GLU A 156 24.62 11.52 -17.43
CA GLU A 156 24.97 11.05 -18.77
C GLU A 156 23.76 10.34 -19.37
N PRO A 157 22.96 11.04 -20.21
CA PRO A 157 21.80 10.44 -20.86
C PRO A 157 22.25 9.33 -21.81
N LYS A 158 21.93 8.08 -21.49
CA LYS A 158 22.14 6.95 -22.40
C LYS A 158 20.89 6.77 -23.25
N PRO A 159 20.97 6.95 -24.58
CA PRO A 159 19.83 6.79 -25.46
C PRO A 159 19.29 5.36 -25.34
N LYS A 160 17.98 5.21 -25.18
CA LYS A 160 17.31 3.91 -25.01
C LYS A 160 16.65 3.44 -26.32
N LYS A 161 17.17 3.89 -27.47
CA LYS A 161 16.59 3.70 -28.82
C LYS A 161 16.22 2.25 -29.19
N ASN A 162 16.82 1.24 -28.55
CA ASN A 162 16.55 -0.19 -28.82
C ASN A 162 15.71 -0.90 -27.74
N ARG A 163 15.14 -0.18 -26.76
CA ARG A 163 14.29 -0.80 -25.73
C ARG A 163 12.85 -0.91 -26.22
N GLU A 164 12.51 -2.07 -26.76
CA GLU A 164 11.13 -2.43 -27.06
C GLU A 164 10.34 -2.67 -25.77
N LEU A 165 9.11 -2.15 -25.73
CA LEU A 165 8.18 -2.39 -24.64
C LEU A 165 7.70 -3.84 -24.74
N LYS A 166 8.21 -4.72 -23.88
CA LYS A 166 7.66 -6.07 -23.74
C LYS A 166 6.23 -5.94 -23.24
N THR A 167 5.25 -6.44 -24.00
CA THR A 167 3.84 -6.44 -23.64
C THR A 167 3.42 -7.75 -22.97
N GLU A 168 4.17 -8.83 -23.17
CA GLU A 168 3.91 -10.12 -22.56
C GLU A 168 4.11 -10.08 -21.04
N ILE A 169 3.12 -10.57 -20.29
CA ILE A 169 3.13 -10.65 -18.84
C ILE A 169 2.89 -12.10 -18.46
N LEU A 170 3.91 -12.76 -17.90
CA LEU A 170 3.80 -14.15 -17.48
C LEU A 170 2.90 -14.27 -16.24
N PRO A 171 2.15 -15.39 -16.09
CA PRO A 171 1.44 -15.70 -14.87
C PRO A 171 2.42 -15.81 -13.70
N VAL A 172 2.07 -15.21 -12.56
CA VAL A 172 2.78 -15.42 -11.29
C VAL A 172 1.74 -15.84 -10.27
N GLU A 173 1.99 -16.94 -9.58
CA GLU A 173 1.15 -17.37 -8.46
C GLU A 173 1.32 -16.37 -7.30
N ILE A 174 0.28 -15.57 -7.05
CA ILE A 174 0.22 -14.73 -5.86
C ILE A 174 -0.36 -15.62 -4.76
N ALA A 175 0.45 -15.98 -3.77
CA ALA A 175 -0.02 -16.71 -2.61
C ALA A 175 -1.09 -15.88 -1.87
N HIS A 176 -2.36 -16.20 -2.07
CA HIS A 176 -3.46 -15.65 -1.29
C HIS A 176 -3.31 -16.16 0.15
N SER A 177 -3.08 -15.28 1.12
CA SER A 177 -3.37 -15.66 2.50
C SER A 177 -4.87 -15.94 2.58
N GLY A 178 -5.21 -17.17 2.96
CA GLY A 178 -6.57 -17.71 2.93
C GLY A 178 -7.59 -16.88 3.70
N ASN A 179 -8.86 -17.24 3.51
CA ASN A 179 -10.05 -16.61 4.10
C ASN A 179 -9.78 -15.96 5.48
N PRO A 180 -10.32 -14.75 5.72
CA PRO A 180 -10.12 -14.07 7.00
C PRO A 180 -10.58 -14.99 8.13
N PRO A 181 -9.78 -15.16 9.20
CA PRO A 181 -10.26 -15.82 10.40
C PRO A 181 -11.49 -15.06 10.91
N PRO A 182 -12.53 -15.76 11.41
CA PRO A 182 -13.72 -15.10 11.92
C PRO A 182 -13.32 -14.12 13.02
N LEU A 183 -13.86 -12.90 12.95
CA LEU A 183 -13.66 -11.86 13.97
C LEU A 183 -13.94 -12.45 15.36
N PRO A 184 -13.06 -12.23 16.35
CA PRO A 184 -13.33 -12.69 17.70
C PRO A 184 -14.63 -12.03 18.19
N ALA A 185 -15.55 -12.86 18.68
CA ALA A 185 -16.79 -12.38 19.29
C ALA A 185 -16.47 -11.44 20.46
N PRO A 186 -17.27 -10.39 20.70
CA PRO A 186 -17.05 -9.48 21.81
C PRO A 186 -17.04 -10.27 23.12
N SER A 187 -15.88 -10.30 23.78
CA SER A 187 -15.73 -10.93 25.08
C SER A 187 -16.60 -10.18 26.09
N ALA A 188 -17.59 -10.87 26.67
CA ALA A 188 -18.37 -10.36 27.78
C ALA A 188 -17.42 -9.90 28.90
N THR A 189 -17.54 -8.64 29.27
CA THR A 189 -16.90 -8.03 30.43
C THR A 189 -17.26 -8.84 31.68
N LYS A 190 -16.26 -9.49 32.29
CA LYS A 190 -16.37 -9.91 33.69
C LYS A 190 -15.92 -8.75 34.56
N SER A 191 -16.90 -8.06 35.14
CA SER A 191 -16.74 -7.23 36.32
C SER A 191 -16.25 -8.09 37.49
N THR A 192 -15.04 -7.83 37.98
CA THR A 192 -14.66 -8.18 39.37
C THR A 192 -13.70 -7.12 39.90
N GLU A 193 -14.19 -6.44 40.94
CA GLU A 193 -13.47 -5.53 41.83
C GLU A 193 -12.32 -6.23 42.56
N SER A 194 -11.23 -5.52 42.80
CA SER A 194 -10.68 -5.20 44.13
C SER A 194 -9.27 -4.62 44.00
N LEU A 195 -9.08 -3.38 44.45
CA LEU A 195 -7.76 -2.76 44.63
C LEU A 195 -7.10 -3.35 45.90
N PRO A 196 -5.79 -3.62 45.89
CA PRO A 196 -5.04 -3.76 47.12
C PRO A 196 -4.47 -2.41 47.58
N THR A 197 -4.75 -2.11 48.85
CA THR A 197 -4.26 -0.98 49.64
C THR A 197 -2.73 -1.01 49.74
N VAL A 198 -2.08 0.09 49.38
CA VAL A 198 -0.63 0.28 49.61
C VAL A 198 -0.42 0.57 51.10
N GLY A 199 0.17 -0.40 51.80
CA GLY A 199 0.65 -0.24 53.16
C GLY A 199 1.92 0.61 53.20
N SER A 200 1.83 1.73 53.90
CA SER A 200 2.96 2.52 54.39
C SER A 200 3.85 1.69 55.32
N GLN A 201 5.16 1.69 55.11
CA GLN A 201 6.13 1.57 56.21
C GLN A 201 7.49 2.16 55.83
N ALA A 202 8.15 2.65 56.87
CA ALA A 202 9.31 3.55 56.94
C ALA A 202 10.64 2.93 56.47
#